data_AF-A0A7X0QQX2-F1
#
_entry.id   AF-A0A7X0QQX2-F1
#
_cell.length_a   1.000
_cell.length_b   1.000
_cell.length_c   1.000
_cell.angle_alpha   90.00
_cell.angle_beta   90.00
_cell.angle_gamma   90.00
#
_symmetry.space_group_name_H-M   'P 1'
#
loop_
_entity.id
_entity.type
_entity.pdbx_description
1 polymer ?
#
loop_
_entity_poly.entity_id
_entity_poly.type
_entity_poly.pdbx_seq_one_letter_code
_entity_poly.pdbx_strand_id
1 'polypeptide(L)'
;MAEDYVLFWGILIGSMAAWLLPCLAAFAVARLCHLPNPIKFAIASAVLTYGIGVLLMLLLAPLSLAADQLAPEWAANGHVTLGNFVVGAAEYAGYAVLLVPLVLMFVVPFRLRRLWPGIVGLMSANNSFKPNPLRGSA
;
A
#
# COMPACT_ATOMS: atom_id res chain seq x y z
N MET A 1 -1.02 28.28 9.54
CA MET A 1 -0.77 27.76 8.18
C MET A 1 0.39 26.78 8.17
N ALA A 2 1.68 27.17 8.17
CA ALA A 2 2.78 26.20 8.07
C ALA A 2 2.84 25.13 9.19
N GLU A 3 2.47 25.48 10.43
CA GLU A 3 2.43 24.52 11.55
C GLU A 3 1.32 23.47 11.41
N ASP A 4 0.16 23.87 10.89
CA ASP A 4 -0.98 22.97 10.65
C ASP A 4 -0.65 21.91 9.58
N TYR A 5 0.17 22.29 8.59
CA TYR A 5 0.68 21.38 7.56
C TYR A 5 1.61 20.33 8.13
N VAL A 6 2.58 20.73 8.96
CA VAL A 6 3.54 19.80 9.57
C VAL A 6 2.81 18.82 10.49
N LEU A 7 1.79 19.28 11.22
CA LEU A 7 0.98 18.44 12.08
C LEU A 7 0.13 17.45 11.27
N PHE A 8 -0.56 17.91 10.22
CA PHE A 8 -1.39 17.06 9.37
C PHE A 8 -0.56 15.99 8.64
N TRP A 9 0.53 16.39 7.97
CA TRP A 9 1.44 15.46 7.30
C TRP A 9 2.14 14.54 8.31
N GLY A 10 2.47 15.04 9.49
CA GLY A 10 3.04 14.24 10.59
C GLY A 10 2.08 13.17 11.09
N ILE A 11 0.79 13.49 11.27
CA ILE A 11 -0.24 12.54 11.67
C ILE A 11 -0.54 11.54 10.54
N LEU A 12 -0.59 12.00 9.29
CA LEU A 12 -0.81 11.14 8.13
C LEU A 12 0.35 10.14 7.97
N ILE A 13 1.60 10.62 7.96
CA ILE A 13 2.79 9.77 7.85
C ILE A 13 2.92 8.87 9.08
N GLY A 14 2.65 9.39 10.28
CA GLY A 14 2.70 8.64 11.53
C GLY A 14 1.67 7.50 11.58
N SER A 15 0.43 7.77 11.16
CA SER A 15 -0.60 6.75 11.03
C SER A 15 -0.27 5.73 9.93
N MET A 16 0.21 6.17 8.76
CA MET A 16 0.66 5.25 7.71
C MET A 16 1.78 4.32 8.19
N ALA A 17 2.79 4.87 8.88
CA ALA A 17 3.90 4.11 9.45
C ALA A 17 3.40 3.12 10.52
N ALA A 18 2.49 3.56 11.41
CA ALA A 18 1.92 2.71 12.45
C ALA A 18 1.15 1.49 11.89
N TRP A 19 0.55 1.62 10.70
CA TRP A 19 -0.20 0.54 10.07
C TRP A 19 0.66 -0.34 9.14
N LEU A 20 1.65 0.23 8.46
CA LEU A 20 2.56 -0.52 7.56
C LEU A 20 3.67 -1.29 8.29
N LEU A 21 4.26 -0.71 9.34
CA LEU A 21 5.33 -1.34 10.11
C LEU A 21 4.97 -2.72 10.65
N PRO A 22 3.81 -2.94 11.30
CA PRO A 22 3.45 -4.27 11.79
C PRO A 22 3.20 -5.26 10.65
N CYS A 23 2.69 -4.81 9.50
CA CYS A 23 2.51 -5.67 8.31
C CYS A 23 3.85 -6.09 7.69
N LEU A 24 4.79 -5.14 7.55
CA LEU A 24 6.14 -5.40 7.06
C LEU A 24 6.95 -6.25 8.04
N ALA A 25 6.83 -6.00 9.35
CA ALA A 25 7.42 -6.81 10.39
C ALA A 25 6.85 -8.24 10.36
N ALA A 26 5.53 -8.40 10.25
CA ALA A 26 4.89 -9.71 10.11
C ALA A 26 5.37 -10.44 8.84
N PHE A 27 5.56 -9.73 7.74
CA PHE A 27 6.10 -10.30 6.49
C PHE A 27 7.57 -10.72 6.64
N ALA A 28 8.40 -9.87 7.24
CA ALA A 28 9.80 -10.17 7.52
C ALA A 28 9.93 -11.40 8.43
N VAL A 29 9.15 -11.44 9.52
CA VAL A 29 9.06 -12.59 10.43
C VAL A 29 8.55 -13.83 9.69
N ALA A 30 7.56 -13.70 8.81
CA ALA A 30 7.06 -14.83 8.03
C ALA A 30 8.07 -15.39 7.02
N ARG A 31 9.03 -14.56 6.57
CA ARG A 31 10.13 -15.00 5.72
C ARG A 31 11.24 -15.67 6.52
N LEU A 32 11.51 -15.17 7.72
CA LEU A 32 12.57 -15.66 8.61
C LEU A 32 12.16 -16.92 9.37
N CYS A 33 10.88 -17.04 9.73
CA CYS A 33 10.33 -18.20 10.43
C CYS A 33 9.73 -19.23 9.46
N HIS A 34 9.86 -20.51 9.77
CA HIS A 34 9.22 -21.61 9.02
C HIS A 34 7.71 -21.67 9.31
N LEU A 35 6.98 -20.62 8.93
CA LEU A 35 5.52 -20.58 9.07
C LEU A 35 4.83 -21.44 8.00
N PRO A 36 3.66 -22.02 8.33
CA PRO A 36 2.86 -22.76 7.37
C PRO A 36 2.36 -21.84 6.23
N ASN A 37 2.31 -22.40 5.01
CA ASN A 37 1.92 -21.68 3.79
C ASN A 37 0.61 -20.86 3.86
N PRO A 38 -0.48 -21.29 4.54
CA PRO A 38 -1.67 -20.46 4.68
C PRO A 38 -1.44 -19.16 5.47
N ILE A 39 -0.55 -19.16 6.46
CA ILE A 39 -0.22 -17.96 7.25
C ILE A 39 0.61 -16.98 6.41
N LYS A 40 1.58 -17.49 5.65
CA LYS A 40 2.35 -16.68 4.69
C LYS A 40 1.44 -16.03 3.64
N PHE A 41 0.42 -16.75 3.17
CA PHE A 41 -0.57 -16.22 2.24
C PHE A 41 -1.39 -15.10 2.86
N ALA A 42 -1.92 -15.30 4.07
CA ALA A 42 -2.72 -14.30 4.77
C ALA A 42 -1.90 -13.00 4.99
N ILE A 43 -0.66 -13.12 5.46
CA ILE A 43 0.24 -11.99 5.69
C ILE A 43 0.56 -11.27 4.36
N ALA A 44 0.89 -12.01 3.30
CA ALA A 44 1.16 -11.40 1.99
C ALA A 44 -0.06 -10.67 1.43
N SER A 45 -1.27 -11.25 1.59
CA SER A 45 -2.51 -10.61 1.15
C SER A 45 -2.82 -9.34 1.94
N ALA A 46 -2.58 -9.35 3.26
CA ALA A 46 -2.75 -8.19 4.12
C ALA A 46 -1.77 -7.08 3.70
N VAL A 47 -0.48 -7.39 3.58
CA VAL A 47 0.56 -6.42 3.18
C VAL A 47 0.24 -5.79 1.84
N LEU A 48 -0.20 -6.56 0.84
CA LEU A 48 -0.58 -6.02 -0.46
C LEU A 48 -1.83 -5.14 -0.38
N THR A 49 -2.86 -5.56 0.35
CA THR A 49 -4.11 -4.81 0.49
C THR A 49 -3.88 -3.49 1.21
N TYR A 50 -3.18 -3.52 2.35
CA TYR A 50 -2.83 -2.32 3.12
C TYR A 50 -1.82 -1.44 2.41
N GLY A 51 -0.80 -2.02 1.75
CA GLY A 51 0.19 -1.27 0.99
C GLY A 51 -0.44 -0.46 -0.15
N ILE A 52 -1.38 -1.05 -0.90
CA ILE A 52 -2.11 -0.34 -1.95
C ILE A 52 -3.01 0.75 -1.34
N GLY A 53 -3.69 0.47 -0.21
CA GLY A 53 -4.51 1.46 0.49
C GLY A 53 -3.71 2.68 0.96
N VAL A 54 -2.51 2.46 1.50
CA VAL A 54 -1.59 3.53 1.90
C VAL A 54 -1.13 4.34 0.69
N LEU A 55 -0.74 3.69 -0.41
CA LEU A 55 -0.37 4.39 -1.65
C LEU A 55 -1.51 5.26 -2.20
N LEU A 56 -2.74 4.74 -2.12
CA LEU A 56 -3.93 5.48 -2.51
C LEU A 56 -4.12 6.73 -1.64
N MET A 57 -4.00 6.60 -0.32
CA MET A 57 -4.07 7.76 0.58
C MET A 57 -2.97 8.78 0.29
N LEU A 58 -1.75 8.33 0.00
CA LEU A 58 -0.64 9.22 -0.32
C LEU A 58 -0.88 10.01 -1.61
N LEU A 59 -1.56 9.39 -2.59
CA LEU A 59 -1.91 10.01 -3.86
C LEU A 59 -3.08 11.01 -3.70
N LEU A 60 -4.04 10.69 -2.84
CA LEU A 60 -5.28 11.47 -2.69
C LEU A 60 -5.17 12.59 -1.65
N ALA A 61 -4.33 12.44 -0.62
CA ALA A 61 -4.10 13.48 0.39
C ALA A 61 -3.71 14.86 -0.18
N PRO A 62 -2.76 14.99 -1.13
CA PRO A 62 -2.43 16.28 -1.71
C PRO A 62 -3.57 16.84 -2.58
N LEU A 63 -4.43 15.99 -3.15
CA LEU A 63 -5.60 16.42 -3.92
C LEU A 63 -6.66 17.06 -3.02
N SER A 64 -6.94 16.45 -1.85
CA SER A 64 -7.82 17.05 -0.83
C SER A 64 -7.28 18.39 -0.34
N LEU A 65 -5.97 18.46 -0.10
CA LEU A 65 -5.32 19.70 0.32
C LEU A 65 -5.39 20.81 -0.74
N ALA A 66 -5.26 20.44 -2.01
CA ALA A 66 -5.41 21.36 -3.12
C ALA A 66 -6.86 21.86 -3.27
N ALA A 67 -7.85 21.03 -2.99
CA ALA A 67 -9.25 21.47 -2.99
C ALA A 67 -9.53 22.50 -1.88
N ASP A 68 -9.01 22.30 -0.68
CA ASP A 68 -9.30 23.19 0.45
C ASP A 68 -8.55 24.52 0.36
N GLN A 69 -7.30 24.54 -0.13
CA GLN A 69 -6.45 25.74 -0.08
C GLN A 69 -6.18 26.38 -1.44
N LEU A 70 -5.98 25.59 -2.50
CA LEU A 70 -5.65 26.12 -3.82
C LEU A 70 -6.89 26.47 -4.65
N ALA A 71 -8.00 25.72 -4.51
CA ALA A 71 -9.24 26.02 -5.22
C ALA A 71 -9.83 27.43 -4.94
N PRO A 72 -9.89 27.94 -3.68
CA PRO A 72 -10.38 29.29 -3.44
C PRO A 72 -9.46 30.37 -4.01
N GLU A 73 -8.14 30.16 -4.01
CA GLU A 73 -7.18 31.08 -4.65
C GLU A 73 -7.32 31.08 -6.18
N TRP A 74 -7.56 29.92 -6.78
CA TRP A 74 -7.80 29.82 -8.22
C TRP A 74 -9.13 30.46 -8.62
N ALA A 75 -10.16 30.34 -7.79
CA ALA A 75 -11.43 31.04 -8.00
C ALA A 75 -11.23 32.57 -7.91
N ALA A 76 -10.43 33.06 -6.96
CA ALA A 76 -10.10 34.47 -6.84
C ALA A 76 -9.30 35.02 -8.03
N ASN A 77 -8.46 34.19 -8.65
CA ASN A 77 -7.67 34.53 -9.84
C ASN A 77 -8.42 34.34 -11.18
N GLY A 78 -9.73 34.04 -11.14
CA GLY A 78 -10.57 33.87 -12.34
C GLY A 78 -10.52 32.47 -12.98
N HIS A 79 -9.79 31.53 -12.40
CA HIS A 79 -9.70 30.12 -12.85
C HIS A 79 -10.77 29.23 -12.20
N VAL A 80 -12.02 29.67 -12.26
CA VAL A 80 -13.16 29.04 -11.57
C VAL A 80 -13.41 27.60 -12.03
N THR A 81 -13.19 27.30 -13.32
CA THR A 81 -13.37 25.95 -13.88
C THR A 81 -12.35 24.94 -13.33
N LEU A 82 -11.11 25.38 -13.11
CA LEU A 82 -10.04 24.56 -12.52
C LEU A 82 -10.27 24.32 -11.03
N GLY A 83 -10.69 25.37 -10.29
CA GLY A 83 -11.09 25.24 -8.89
C GLY A 83 -12.22 24.24 -8.69
N ASN A 84 -13.29 24.35 -9.50
CA ASN A 84 -14.42 23.43 -9.42
C ASN A 84 -14.06 21.98 -9.78
N PHE A 85 -13.14 21.77 -10.73
CA PHE A 85 -12.65 20.42 -11.06
C PHE A 85 -11.91 19.77 -9.89
N VAL A 86 -11.03 20.52 -9.22
CA VAL A 86 -10.24 19.98 -8.10
C VAL A 86 -11.10 19.72 -6.86
N VAL A 87 -12.08 20.59 -6.58
CA VAL A 87 -13.08 20.34 -5.52
C VAL A 87 -13.90 19.09 -5.81
N GLY A 88 -14.41 18.94 -7.04
CA GLY A 88 -15.14 17.74 -7.43
C GLY A 88 -14.29 16.48 -7.33
N ALA A 89 -13.04 16.54 -7.80
CA ALA A 89 -12.11 15.41 -7.73
C ALA A 89 -11.78 15.00 -6.28
N ALA A 90 -11.66 15.96 -5.36
CA ALA A 90 -11.43 15.69 -3.94
C ALA A 90 -12.65 15.04 -3.26
N GLU A 91 -13.86 15.39 -3.68
CA GLU A 91 -15.08 14.74 -3.17
C GLU A 91 -15.12 13.25 -3.56
N TYR A 92 -14.79 12.93 -4.83
CA TYR A 92 -14.65 11.55 -5.28
C TYR A 92 -13.49 10.81 -4.62
N ALA A 93 -12.41 11.51 -4.28
CA ALA A 93 -11.27 10.94 -3.56
C ALA A 93 -11.68 10.41 -2.18
N GLY A 94 -12.57 11.12 -1.47
CA GLY A 94 -13.12 10.67 -0.18
C GLY A 94 -13.82 9.31 -0.29
N TYR A 95 -14.65 9.12 -1.31
CA TYR A 95 -15.31 7.83 -1.57
C TYR A 95 -14.32 6.74 -1.99
N ALA A 96 -13.30 7.09 -2.77
CA ALA A 96 -12.27 6.15 -3.21
C ALA A 96 -11.48 5.58 -2.03
N VAL A 97 -11.15 6.38 -1.02
CA VAL A 97 -10.45 5.93 0.19
C VAL A 97 -11.27 4.89 0.97
N LEU A 98 -12.60 4.94 0.93
CA LEU A 98 -13.46 3.96 1.60
C LEU A 98 -13.71 2.71 0.75
N LEU A 99 -14.05 2.90 -0.53
CA LEU A 99 -14.48 1.81 -1.41
C LEU A 99 -13.31 0.97 -1.94
N VAL A 100 -12.17 1.59 -2.25
CA VAL A 100 -11.03 0.89 -2.85
C VAL A 100 -10.43 -0.15 -1.90
N PRO A 101 -10.14 0.13 -0.62
CA PRO A 101 -9.64 -0.90 0.31
C PRO A 101 -10.62 -2.05 0.47
N LEU A 102 -11.93 -1.77 0.46
CA LEU A 102 -13.00 -2.74 0.59
C LEU A 102 -13.02 -3.70 -0.61
N VAL A 103 -12.87 -3.16 -1.82
CA VAL A 103 -12.73 -3.96 -3.05
C VAL A 103 -11.42 -4.75 -3.05
N LEU A 104 -10.31 -4.12 -2.65
CA LEU A 104 -8.99 -4.77 -2.60
C LEU A 104 -8.96 -5.94 -1.63
N MET A 105 -9.72 -5.88 -0.53
CA MET A 105 -9.85 -6.98 0.43
C MET A 105 -10.38 -8.27 -0.20
N PHE A 106 -11.10 -8.19 -1.33
CA PHE A 106 -11.55 -9.35 -2.10
C PHE A 106 -10.67 -9.63 -3.32
N VAL A 107 -10.29 -8.58 -4.06
CA VAL A 107 -9.53 -8.73 -5.32
C VAL A 107 -8.11 -9.24 -5.07
N VAL A 108 -7.42 -8.70 -4.05
CA VAL A 108 -6.04 -9.09 -3.73
C VAL A 108 -5.94 -10.56 -3.36
N PRO A 109 -6.69 -11.12 -2.39
CA PRO A 109 -6.59 -12.54 -2.09
C PRO A 109 -7.05 -13.42 -3.25
N PHE A 110 -8.06 -13.01 -4.04
CA PHE A 110 -8.51 -13.79 -5.19
C PHE A 110 -7.45 -13.89 -6.29
N ARG A 111 -6.78 -12.77 -6.60
CA ARG A 111 -5.64 -12.72 -7.54
C ARG A 111 -4.43 -13.46 -6.98
N LEU A 112 -4.09 -13.21 -5.72
CA LEU A 112 -2.93 -13.82 -5.06
C LEU A 112 -3.09 -15.34 -4.98
N ARG A 113 -4.30 -15.86 -4.75
CA ARG A 113 -4.57 -17.32 -4.72
C ARG A 113 -4.16 -18.02 -6.01
N ARG A 114 -4.36 -17.37 -7.16
CA ARG A 114 -3.97 -17.92 -8.47
C ARG A 114 -2.45 -17.91 -8.66
N LEU A 115 -1.76 -16.91 -8.12
CA LEU A 115 -0.32 -16.72 -8.27
C LEU A 115 0.49 -17.44 -7.18
N TRP A 116 -0.15 -17.77 -6.06
CA TRP A 116 0.50 -18.32 -4.87
C TRP A 116 1.31 -19.60 -5.12
N PRO A 117 0.83 -20.59 -5.92
CA PRO A 117 1.61 -21.78 -6.21
C PRO A 117 2.97 -21.46 -6.88
N GLY A 118 3.00 -20.48 -7.78
CA GLY A 118 4.22 -20.02 -8.43
C GLY A 118 5.17 -19.29 -7.47
N ILE A 119 4.62 -18.46 -6.57
CA ILE A 119 5.39 -17.73 -5.55
C ILE A 119 6.03 -18.73 -4.56
N VAL A 120 5.27 -19.74 -4.11
CA VAL A 120 5.77 -20.81 -3.24
C VAL A 120 6.85 -21.63 -3.95
N GLY A 121 6.68 -21.92 -5.25
CA GLY A 121 7.69 -22.60 -6.06
C GLY A 121 9.03 -21.85 -6.12
N LEU A 122 8.99 -20.53 -6.33
CA LEU A 122 10.18 -19.68 -6.32
C LEU A 122 10.85 -19.62 -4.94
N MET A 123 10.06 -19.53 -3.86
CA MET A 123 10.59 -19.56 -2.50
C MET A 123 11.25 -20.91 -2.17
N SER A 124 10.70 -22.02 -2.68
CA SER A 124 11.28 -23.35 -2.50
C SER A 124 12.57 -23.55 -3.32
N ALA A 125 12.63 -23.02 -4.55
CA ALA A 125 13.80 -23.11 -5.40
C ALA A 125 15.00 -22.34 -4.82
N ASN A 126 14.77 -21.17 -4.23
CA ASN A 126 15.83 -20.38 -3.57
C ASN A 126 16.39 -21.02 -2.28
N ASN A 127 15.67 -21.97 -1.67
CA ASN A 127 16.18 -22.75 -0.54
C ASN A 127 16.94 -24.01 -0.98
N SER A 128 16.98 -24.31 -2.29
CA SER A 128 17.71 -25.45 -2.86
C SER A 128 19.07 -25.02 -3.42
N PHE A 129 19.84 -24.23 -2.65
CA PHE A 129 21.29 -24.17 -2.87
C PHE A 129 21.88 -25.50 -2.37
N LYS A 130 21.74 -26.55 -3.17
CA LYS A 130 22.45 -27.80 -2.92
C LYS A 130 23.96 -27.49 -2.99
N PRO A 131 24.77 -27.84 -1.97
CA PRO A 131 26.21 -27.80 -2.13
C PRO A 131 26.54 -28.71 -3.32
N ASN A 132 27.25 -28.15 -4.29
CA ASN A 132 27.77 -28.92 -5.42
C ASN A 132 28.60 -30.06 -4.81
N PRO A 133 28.30 -31.35 -5.07
CA PRO A 133 29.21 -32.40 -4.63
C PRO A 133 30.52 -32.15 -5.35
N LEU A 134 31.60 -31.92 -4.58
CA LEU A 134 32.96 -31.91 -5.11
C LEU A 134 33.17 -33.25 -5.82
N ARG A 135 33.03 -33.21 -7.14
CA ARG A 135 33.22 -34.33 -8.04
C ARG A 135 34.72 -34.58 -8.09
N GLY A 136 35.23 -35.44 -7.21
CA GLY A 136 36.64 -35.78 -7.19
C GLY A 136 37.15 -36.35 -5.86
N SER A 137 36.59 -37.47 -5.41
CA SER A 137 37.32 -38.41 -4.56
C SER A 137 37.17 -39.80 -5.16
N ALA A 138 38.03 -40.08 -6.14
CA ALA A 138 38.41 -41.41 -6.59
C ALA A 138 39.86 -41.33 -7.05
#